data_AF-A0A183FF13-F1
#
_entry.id   AF-A0A183FF13-F1
#
_cell.length_a   1.000
_cell.length_b   1.000
_cell.length_c   1.000
_cell.angle_alpha   90.00
_cell.angle_beta   90.00
_cell.angle_gamma   90.00
#
_symmetry.space_group_name_H-M   'P 1'
#
loop_
_entity.id
_entity.type
_entity.pdbx_description
1 polymer ?
#
loop_
_entity_poly.entity_id
_entity_poly.type
_entity_poly.pdbx_seq_one_letter_code
_entity_poly.pdbx_strand_id
1 'polypeptide(L)'
;MLGPGQPPMPPMPPEDQLATMFDQVLKQMDLPVDKMRILKEYNNEKKWKVVVDSQGMNAHVDPASYLTKLSYFLDKKTLKKNKKVLGDETSTAVLKHIEISLRTNSVE
;
A
#
# COMPACT_ATOMS: atom_id res chain seq x y z
N MET A 1 -23.70 1.35 16.72
CA MET A 1 -23.80 0.01 16.12
C MET A 1 -22.88 0.00 14.91
N LEU A 2 -21.80 -0.78 14.95
CA LEU A 2 -20.75 -0.82 13.91
C LEU A 2 -21.28 -1.56 12.67
N GLY A 3 -21.03 -1.03 11.47
CA GLY A 3 -21.50 -1.60 10.20
C GLY A 3 -20.86 -2.96 9.86
N PRO A 4 -21.49 -3.77 9.00
CA PRO A 4 -21.01 -5.11 8.69
C PRO A 4 -19.77 -5.02 7.78
N GLY A 5 -18.65 -5.60 8.20
CA GLY A 5 -17.51 -5.87 7.32
C GLY A 5 -16.13 -5.36 7.75
N GLN A 6 -16.00 -4.60 8.85
CA GLN A 6 -14.66 -4.34 9.40
C GLN A 6 -14.23 -5.52 10.27
N PRO A 7 -13.06 -6.14 10.01
CA PRO A 7 -12.51 -7.13 10.92
C PRO A 7 -12.37 -6.49 12.31
N PRO A 8 -12.66 -7.24 13.39
CA PRO A 8 -12.53 -6.71 14.74
C PRO A 8 -11.09 -6.17 14.91
N MET A 9 -10.97 -4.93 15.38
CA MET A 9 -9.65 -4.34 15.58
C MET A 9 -8.85 -5.24 16.54
N PRO A 10 -7.62 -5.65 16.19
CA PRO A 10 -6.80 -6.45 17.06
C PRO A 10 -6.54 -5.72 18.39
N PRO A 11 -6.28 -6.45 19.48
CA PRO A 11 -6.01 -5.84 20.78
C PRO A 11 -4.80 -4.91 20.69
N MET A 12 -4.91 -3.74 21.33
CA MET A 12 -3.84 -2.75 21.33
C MET A 12 -2.62 -3.28 22.10
N PRO A 13 -1.40 -3.20 21.54
CA PRO A 13 -0.18 -3.62 22.23
C PRO A 13 0.22 -2.61 23.32
N PRO A 14 1.22 -2.93 24.17
CA PRO A 14 1.78 -2.01 25.14
C PRO A 14 2.26 -0.70 24.50
N GLU A 15 2.25 0.40 25.25
CA GLU A 15 2.55 1.75 24.74
C GLU A 15 3.92 1.84 24.04
N ASP A 16 4.96 1.22 24.59
CA ASP A 16 6.30 1.17 23.99
C ASP A 16 6.31 0.49 22.61
N GLN A 17 5.58 -0.61 22.48
CA GLN A 17 5.47 -1.34 21.21
C GLN A 17 4.64 -0.56 20.20
N LEU A 18 3.52 0.02 20.66
CA LEU A 18 2.68 0.87 19.82
C LEU A 18 3.45 2.07 19.27
N ALA A 19 4.25 2.75 20.10
CA ALA A 19 5.06 3.88 19.67
C ALA A 19 6.08 3.48 18.60
N THR A 20 6.72 2.32 18.77
CA THR A 20 7.68 1.77 17.80
C THR A 20 7.01 1.44 16.46
N MET A 21 5.88 0.72 16.50
CA MET A 21 5.12 0.38 15.29
C MET A 21 4.60 1.63 14.57
N PHE A 22 4.12 2.62 15.32
CA PHE A 22 3.62 3.86 14.76
C PHE A 22 4.74 4.69 14.10
N ASP A 23 5.92 4.77 14.70
CA ASP A 23 7.09 5.45 14.08
C ASP A 23 7.52 4.76 12.78
N GLN A 24 7.51 3.42 12.73
CA GLN A 24 7.76 2.68 11.50
C GLN A 24 6.75 3.00 10.40
N VAL A 25 5.45 3.02 10.73
CA VAL A 25 4.39 3.38 9.79
C VAL A 25 4.55 4.82 9.30
N LEU A 26 4.84 5.78 10.20
CA LEU A 26 5.07 7.18 9.80
C LEU A 26 6.25 7.33 8.84
N LYS A 27 7.33 6.58 9.03
CA LYS A 27 8.49 6.57 8.12
C LYS A 27 8.12 6.05 6.73
N GLN A 28 7.27 5.03 6.66
CA GLN A 28 6.82 4.44 5.39
C GLN A 28 5.85 5.35 4.61
N MET A 29 5.18 6.30 5.26
CA MET A 29 4.16 7.16 4.62
C MET A 29 4.72 8.42 3.92
N ASP A 30 6.05 8.62 3.90
CA ASP A 30 6.74 9.80 3.32
C ASP A 30 6.08 11.16 3.63
N LEU A 31 5.63 11.34 4.88
CA LEU A 31 4.83 12.51 5.24
C LEU A 31 5.70 13.76 5.46
N PRO A 32 5.21 14.95 5.09
CA PRO A 32 5.84 16.21 5.50
C PRO A 32 5.94 16.33 7.03
N VAL A 33 6.98 17.00 7.52
CA VAL A 33 7.28 17.14 8.96
C VAL A 33 6.08 17.68 9.76
N ASP A 34 5.32 18.62 9.20
CA ASP A 34 4.13 19.18 9.85
C ASP A 34 3.03 18.14 10.07
N LYS A 35 2.81 17.24 9.09
CA LYS A 35 1.82 16.17 9.18
C LYS A 35 2.27 15.10 10.16
N MET A 36 3.56 14.76 10.18
CA MET A 36 4.13 13.85 11.18
C MET A 36 3.96 14.39 12.60
N ARG A 37 4.18 15.70 12.82
CA ARG A 37 4.04 16.31 14.15
C ARG A 37 2.61 16.18 14.67
N ILE A 38 1.61 16.48 13.83
CA ILE A 38 0.19 16.33 14.18
C ILE A 38 -0.14 14.88 14.53
N LEU A 39 0.37 13.92 13.74
CA LEU A 39 0.14 12.49 13.96
C LEU A 39 0.81 11.99 15.25
N LYS A 40 1.97 12.55 15.64
CA LYS A 40 2.64 12.20 16.90
C LYS A 40 1.85 12.62 18.14
N GLU A 41 1.04 13.68 18.04
CA GLU A 41 0.15 14.16 19.12
C GLU A 41 -1.11 13.31 19.31
N TYR A 42 -1.32 12.27 18.50
CA TYR A 42 -2.49 11.39 18.65
C TYR A 42 -2.44 10.54 19.92
N ASN A 43 -3.62 10.31 20.50
CA ASN A 43 -3.84 9.33 21.57
C ASN A 43 -3.56 7.91 21.07
N ASN A 44 -3.29 6.99 22.00
CA ASN A 44 -2.93 5.60 21.68
C ASN A 44 -3.99 4.88 20.82
N GLU A 45 -5.28 5.13 21.04
CA GLU A 45 -6.35 4.57 20.21
C GLU A 45 -6.26 4.97 18.74
N LYS A 46 -5.93 6.23 18.46
CA LYS A 46 -5.77 6.74 17.09
C LYS A 46 -4.48 6.24 16.47
N LYS A 47 -3.38 6.20 17.22
CA LYS A 47 -2.10 5.63 16.77
C LYS A 47 -2.27 4.16 16.40
N TRP A 48 -2.97 3.40 17.23
CA TRP A 48 -3.24 1.99 16.98
C TRP A 48 -4.09 1.78 15.74
N LYS A 49 -5.14 2.60 15.56
CA LYS A 49 -5.93 2.56 14.33
C LYS A 49 -5.08 2.78 13.07
N VAL A 50 -4.17 3.76 13.08
CA VAL A 50 -3.28 4.03 11.95
C VAL A 50 -2.36 2.84 11.67
N VAL A 51 -1.80 2.23 12.72
CA VAL A 51 -0.96 1.03 12.59
C VAL A 51 -1.75 -0.13 11.98
N VAL A 52 -2.95 -0.42 12.49
CA VAL A 52 -3.80 -1.51 11.99
C VAL A 52 -4.22 -1.26 10.55
N ASP A 53 -4.66 -0.04 10.23
CA ASP A 53 -5.08 0.31 8.87
C ASP A 53 -3.88 0.20 7.91
N SER A 54 -2.67 0.58 8.33
CA SER A 54 -1.44 0.43 7.53
C SER A 54 -1.03 -1.03 7.33
N GLN A 55 -1.16 -1.89 8.32
CA GLN A 55 -0.85 -3.32 8.21
C GLN A 55 -1.89 -4.08 7.38
N GLY A 56 -3.13 -3.59 7.34
CA GLY A 56 -4.21 -4.13 6.49
C GLY A 56 -4.09 -3.77 5.01
N MET A 57 -3.30 -2.75 4.68
CA MET A 57 -2.98 -2.37 3.30
C MET A 57 -1.89 -3.29 2.75
N ASN A 58 -2.28 -4.48 2.27
CA ASN A 58 -1.39 -5.29 1.45
C ASN A 58 -1.09 -4.52 0.15
N ALA A 59 0.19 -4.33 -0.19
CA ALA A 59 0.58 -3.88 -1.53
C ALA A 59 -0.08 -4.83 -2.54
N HIS A 60 -1.09 -4.33 -3.24
CA HIS A 60 -2.06 -5.15 -3.96
C HIS A 60 -1.43 -5.97 -5.08
N VAL A 61 -0.21 -5.60 -5.52
CA VAL A 61 0.53 -6.26 -6.59
C VAL A 61 2.04 -6.14 -6.33
N ASP A 62 2.76 -7.26 -6.47
CA ASP A 62 4.21 -7.29 -6.41
C ASP A 62 4.85 -6.38 -7.50
N PRO A 63 5.84 -5.52 -7.16
CA PRO A 63 6.46 -4.60 -8.11
C PRO A 63 7.02 -5.26 -9.38
N ALA A 64 7.56 -6.49 -9.27
CA ALA A 64 8.13 -7.21 -10.41
C ALA A 64 7.05 -7.66 -11.40
N SER A 65 5.80 -7.80 -10.95
CA SER A 65 4.67 -8.08 -11.83
C SER A 65 4.42 -6.93 -12.82
N TYR A 66 4.58 -5.67 -12.40
CA TYR A 66 4.45 -4.52 -13.30
C TYR A 66 5.57 -4.48 -14.35
N LEU A 67 6.81 -4.74 -13.94
CA LEU A 67 7.97 -4.81 -14.85
C LEU A 67 7.79 -5.90 -15.91
N THR A 68 7.28 -7.07 -15.49
CA THR A 68 7.00 -8.19 -16.37
C THR A 68 5.94 -7.82 -17.41
N LYS A 69 4.83 -7.19 -16.99
CA LYS A 69 3.77 -6.72 -17.89
C LYS A 69 4.29 -5.66 -18.87
N LEU A 70 5.09 -4.70 -18.39
CA LEU A 70 5.71 -3.68 -19.26
C LEU A 70 6.59 -4.31 -20.32
N SER A 71 7.44 -5.29 -19.95
CA SER A 71 8.30 -6.03 -20.89
C SER A 71 7.49 -6.70 -22.02
N TYR A 72 6.29 -7.20 -21.72
CA TYR A 72 5.42 -7.77 -22.75
C TYR A 72 4.83 -6.75 -23.72
N PHE A 73 4.64 -5.49 -23.30
CA PHE A 73 4.16 -4.42 -24.17
C PHE A 73 5.26 -3.80 -25.05
N LEU A 74 6.54 -3.96 -24.70
CA LEU A 74 7.66 -3.40 -25.47
C LEU A 74 7.89 -4.13 -26.81
N ASP A 75 7.59 -5.43 -26.87
CA ASP A 75 7.87 -6.27 -28.03
C ASP A 75 6.60 -6.88 -28.64
N LYS A 76 6.37 -6.68 -29.94
CA LYS A 76 5.19 -7.25 -30.63
C LYS A 76 5.16 -8.78 -30.60
N LYS A 77 6.33 -9.44 -30.53
CA LYS A 77 6.45 -10.91 -30.44
C LYS A 77 6.08 -11.42 -29.05
N THR A 78 6.51 -10.73 -27.99
CA THR A 78 6.22 -11.10 -26.60
C THR A 78 4.76 -10.78 -26.26
N LEU A 79 4.21 -9.66 -26.74
CA LEU A 79 2.80 -9.31 -26.58
C LEU A 79 1.87 -10.40 -27.13
N LYS A 80 2.16 -10.93 -28.32
CA LYS A 80 1.36 -12.01 -28.94
C LYS A 80 1.45 -13.32 -28.16
N LYS A 81 2.64 -13.67 -27.66
CA LYS A 81 2.87 -14.90 -26.88
C LYS A 81 2.24 -14.84 -25.49
N ASN A 82 2.27 -13.67 -24.86
CA ASN A 82 1.82 -13.47 -23.48
C ASN A 82 0.42 -12.86 -23.38
N LYS A 83 -0.35 -12.87 -24.47
CA LYS A 83 -1.73 -12.34 -24.50
C LYS A 83 -2.66 -13.06 -23.50
N LYS A 84 -2.42 -14.35 -23.23
CA LYS A 84 -3.13 -15.11 -22.18
C LYS A 84 -2.81 -14.63 -20.76
N VAL A 85 -1.59 -14.12 -20.54
CA VAL A 85 -1.12 -13.64 -19.22
C VAL A 85 -1.57 -12.21 -18.97
N LEU A 86 -1.56 -11.37 -20.01
CA LEU A 86 -2.11 -10.00 -19.96
C LEU A 86 -3.65 -10.00 -19.82
N GLY A 87 -4.33 -11.02 -20.34
CA GLY A 87 -5.79 -11.07 -20.35
C GLY A 87 -6.37 -9.86 -21.12
N ASP A 88 -7.23 -9.10 -20.45
CA ASP A 88 -7.84 -7.87 -20.97
C ASP A 88 -7.08 -6.59 -20.58
N GLU A 89 -5.97 -6.71 -19.85
CA GLU A 89 -5.21 -5.55 -19.42
C GLU A 89 -4.56 -4.85 -20.62
N THR A 90 -4.90 -3.56 -20.78
CA THR A 90 -4.28 -2.68 -21.76
C THR A 90 -3.04 -2.01 -21.19
N SER A 91 -2.13 -1.56 -22.05
CA SER A 91 -0.95 -0.79 -21.63
C SER A 91 -1.35 0.43 -20.81
N THR A 92 -2.42 1.12 -21.19
CA THR A 92 -2.97 2.27 -20.44
C THR A 92 -3.47 1.88 -19.05
N ALA A 93 -4.17 0.74 -18.90
CA ALA A 93 -4.65 0.26 -17.61
C ALA A 93 -3.47 -0.10 -16.68
N VAL A 94 -2.47 -0.81 -17.21
CA VAL A 94 -1.26 -1.17 -16.45
C VAL A 94 -0.49 0.07 -16.01
N LEU A 95 -0.32 1.06 -16.90
CA LEU A 95 0.37 2.31 -16.54
C LEU A 95 -0.37 3.12 -15.47
N LYS A 96 -1.71 3.21 -15.54
CA LYS A 96 -2.51 3.85 -14.48
C LYS A 96 -2.35 3.13 -13.14
N HIS A 97 -2.36 1.80 -13.15
CA HIS A 97 -2.17 1.04 -11.92
C HIS A 97 -0.76 1.24 -11.34
N ILE A 98 0.28 1.27 -12.19
CA ILE A 98 1.65 1.58 -11.77
C ILE A 98 1.72 2.97 -11.14
N GLU A 99 1.12 3.97 -11.79
CA GLU A 99 1.13 5.36 -11.28
C GLU A 99 0.48 5.46 -9.89
N ILE A 100 -0.69 4.83 -9.71
CA ILE A 100 -1.35 4.78 -8.41
C ILE A 100 -0.46 4.06 -7.40
N SER A 101 0.04 2.87 -7.75
CA SER A 101 0.89 2.04 -6.90
C SER A 101 2.14 2.79 -6.43
N LEU A 102 2.81 3.52 -7.33
CA LEU A 102 3.97 4.35 -7.01
C LEU A 102 3.64 5.57 -6.14
N ARG A 103 2.41 6.10 -6.23
CA ARG A 103 1.98 7.24 -5.40
C ARG A 103 1.47 6.84 -4.03
N THR A 104 0.92 5.63 -3.89
CA THR A 104 0.14 5.25 -2.71
C THR A 104 0.77 4.13 -1.89
N ASN A 105 1.75 3.40 -2.43
CA ASN A 105 2.48 2.42 -1.64
C ASN A 105 3.52 3.10 -0.75
N SER A 106 3.92 2.38 0.29
CA SER A 106 4.99 2.78 1.20
C SER A 106 6.27 3.09 0.45
N VAL A 107 6.99 4.12 0.90
CA VAL A 107 8.36 4.36 0.47
C VAL A 107 9.28 3.40 1.25
N GLU A 108 9.85 2.42 0.55
CA GLU A 108 10.97 1.60 1.05
C GLU A 108 12.32 2.21 0.65
#